data_AF-A0A914FQ79-F1
#
_entry.id   AF-A0A914FQ79-F1
#
_cell.length_a   1.000
_cell.length_b   1.000
_cell.length_c   1.000
_cell.angle_alpha   90.00
_cell.angle_beta   90.00
_cell.angle_gamma   90.00
#
_symmetry.space_group_name_H-M   'P 1'
#
loop_
_entity.id
_entity.type
_entity.pdbx_description
1 polymer ?
#
loop_
_entity_poly.entity_id
_entity_poly.type
_entity_poly.pdbx_seq_one_letter_code
_entity_poly.pdbx_strand_id
1 'polypeptide(L)'
;MTPLNSVETSSTSLESLGASGALRGRRSLRHSHHHRRRRKGCPTVHGKTQFLCPTRNSNRYDVCITREQLCNHIVDCPDGEDEDPKHCMFYQPIDDQLKTLSHAVLLLVDNVMGRETPKAEL
;
A
#
# COMPACT_ATOMS: atom_id res chain seq x y z
N MET A 1 34.78 12.30 -46.07
CA MET A 1 33.37 11.99 -46.39
C MET A 1 32.71 13.25 -46.94
N THR A 2 32.10 13.11 -48.10
CA THR A 2 31.40 14.14 -48.89
C THR A 2 30.19 14.73 -48.14
N PRO A 3 29.89 16.04 -48.28
CA PRO A 3 28.57 16.62 -48.04
C PRO A 3 27.74 16.59 -49.35
N LEU A 4 26.50 17.11 -49.34
CA LEU A 4 25.45 17.21 -50.39
C LEU A 4 24.26 16.27 -50.08
N ASN A 5 23.00 16.70 -49.95
CA ASN A 5 22.28 17.71 -50.73
C ASN A 5 21.25 18.52 -49.93
N SER A 6 21.05 19.74 -50.39
CA SER A 6 19.93 20.64 -50.12
C SER A 6 19.06 20.79 -51.38
N VAL A 7 17.93 21.49 -51.21
CA VAL A 7 17.12 22.19 -52.24
C VAL A 7 16.21 21.23 -53.05
N GLU A 8 14.90 21.44 -53.27
CA GLU A 8 14.18 22.58 -53.88
C GLU A 8 12.66 22.53 -53.54
N THR A 9 12.08 23.56 -52.91
CA THR A 9 11.39 24.75 -53.48
C THR A 9 10.04 24.45 -54.15
N SER A 10 8.94 25.00 -53.63
CA SER A 10 8.11 26.08 -54.25
C SER A 10 6.71 25.51 -54.49
N SER A 11 5.57 26.20 -54.44
CA SER A 11 5.23 27.62 -54.35
C SER A 11 3.69 27.72 -54.30
N THR A 12 3.14 28.77 -53.68
CA THR A 12 1.93 29.56 -54.10
C THR A 12 0.56 28.84 -54.21
N SER A 13 -0.62 29.36 -53.85
CA SER A 13 -1.11 30.69 -53.49
C SER A 13 -2.52 30.55 -52.87
N LEU A 14 -2.86 31.50 -52.00
CA LEU A 14 -4.16 32.21 -51.83
C LEU A 14 -5.48 31.47 -52.16
N GLU A 15 -6.43 31.48 -51.21
CA GLU A 15 -7.59 32.39 -51.24
C GLU A 15 -8.46 32.27 -49.97
N SER A 16 -8.96 33.41 -49.55
CA SER A 16 -9.83 33.63 -48.39
C SER A 16 -11.27 33.17 -48.67
N LEU A 17 -12.05 32.86 -47.61
CA LEU A 17 -13.40 33.38 -47.37
C LEU A 17 -13.98 32.75 -46.09
N GLY A 18 -14.62 33.59 -45.28
CA GLY A 18 -14.98 33.29 -43.90
C GLY A 18 -16.16 32.34 -43.70
N ALA A 19 -16.23 31.78 -42.51
CA ALA A 19 -17.46 31.27 -41.93
C ALA A 19 -17.46 31.56 -40.42
N SER A 20 -18.33 32.48 -40.02
CA SER A 20 -18.79 32.67 -38.65
C SER A 20 -19.27 31.34 -38.09
N GLY A 21 -18.75 30.90 -36.94
CA GLY A 21 -19.12 29.59 -36.41
C GLY A 21 -18.66 29.35 -34.98
N ALA A 22 -19.54 29.72 -34.04
CA ALA A 22 -19.68 29.16 -32.69
C ALA A 22 -18.42 29.01 -31.82
N LEU A 23 -18.36 29.86 -30.79
CA LEU A 23 -17.78 29.54 -29.49
C LEU A 23 -18.30 28.16 -29.02
N ARG A 24 -17.53 27.12 -29.27
CA ARG A 24 -17.56 25.89 -28.48
C ARG A 24 -16.14 25.64 -28.03
N GLY A 25 -15.78 26.30 -26.94
CA GLY A 25 -14.61 25.94 -26.16
C GLY A 25 -14.63 24.43 -25.99
N ARG A 26 -13.61 23.78 -26.57
CA ARG A 26 -13.43 22.33 -26.46
C ARG A 26 -13.42 22.06 -24.97
N ARG A 27 -14.51 21.46 -24.47
CA ARG A 27 -14.57 20.97 -23.09
C ARG A 27 -13.35 20.09 -22.96
N SER A 28 -12.39 20.58 -22.18
CA SER A 28 -11.26 19.78 -21.73
C SER A 28 -11.90 18.52 -21.16
N LEU A 29 -11.83 17.42 -21.92
CA LEU A 29 -12.07 16.09 -21.41
C LEU A 29 -10.95 15.91 -20.40
N ARG A 30 -11.19 16.40 -19.19
CA ARG A 30 -10.43 16.08 -18.00
C ARG A 30 -10.59 14.58 -17.85
N HIS A 31 -9.73 13.84 -18.53
CA HIS A 31 -9.43 12.47 -18.18
C HIS A 31 -8.82 12.58 -16.79
N SER A 32 -9.70 12.55 -15.79
CA SER A 32 -9.32 12.28 -14.41
C SER A 32 -8.65 10.92 -14.45
N HIS A 33 -7.32 10.94 -14.53
CA HIS A 33 -6.50 9.78 -14.24
C HIS A 33 -6.85 9.40 -12.80
N HIS A 34 -7.82 8.51 -12.64
CA HIS A 34 -8.08 7.84 -11.38
C HIS A 34 -6.86 6.98 -11.10
N HIS A 35 -5.81 7.58 -10.53
CA HIS A 35 -4.82 6.82 -9.79
C HIS A 35 -5.64 6.00 -8.78
N ARG A 36 -5.72 4.68 -8.99
CA ARG A 36 -6.45 3.77 -8.09
C ARG A 36 -5.95 4.05 -6.67
N ARG A 37 -6.78 4.74 -5.89
CA ARG A 37 -6.43 5.20 -4.54
C ARG A 37 -5.94 3.98 -3.77
N ARG A 38 -4.77 4.11 -3.13
CA ARG A 38 -4.23 3.07 -2.23
C ARG A 38 -5.29 2.71 -1.20
N ARG A 39 -5.44 1.41 -0.91
CA ARG A 39 -6.23 0.98 0.24
C ARG A 39 -5.65 1.62 1.50
N LYS A 40 -6.53 1.99 2.45
CA LYS A 40 -6.11 2.54 3.75
C LYS A 40 -5.69 1.44 4.73
N GLY A 41 -5.99 0.18 4.44
CA GLY A 41 -5.68 -0.95 5.30
C GLY A 41 -6.07 -2.28 4.65
N CYS A 42 -5.71 -3.36 5.34
CA CYS A 42 -6.00 -4.72 4.95
C CYS A 42 -7.27 -5.25 5.64
N PRO A 43 -8.03 -6.14 4.99
CA PRO A 43 -9.17 -6.79 5.63
C PRO A 43 -8.69 -7.71 6.77
N THR A 44 -9.50 -7.84 7.81
CA THR A 44 -9.25 -8.82 8.87
C THR A 44 -9.57 -10.21 8.35
N VAL A 45 -8.61 -11.13 8.45
CA VAL A 45 -8.80 -12.54 8.05
C VAL A 45 -8.67 -13.40 9.29
N HIS A 46 -9.67 -14.26 9.57
CA HIS A 46 -9.74 -15.09 10.79
C HIS A 46 -9.59 -14.32 12.12
N GLY A 47 -10.13 -13.11 12.19
CA GLY A 47 -10.03 -12.27 13.39
C GLY A 47 -8.64 -11.66 13.63
N LYS A 48 -7.67 -11.92 12.75
CA LYS A 48 -6.32 -11.32 12.83
C LYS A 48 -6.26 -10.06 11.97
N THR A 49 -5.78 -8.98 12.57
CA THR A 49 -5.48 -7.73 11.84
C THR A 49 -4.26 -7.94 10.95
N GLN A 50 -4.30 -7.34 9.77
CA GLN A 50 -3.23 -7.43 8.77
C GLN A 50 -2.62 -6.05 8.52
N PHE A 51 -1.33 -6.04 8.19
CA PHE A 51 -0.59 -4.85 7.81
C PHE A 51 -0.50 -4.75 6.29
N LEU A 52 -0.57 -3.53 5.77
CA LEU A 52 -0.47 -3.24 4.35
C LEU A 52 0.98 -2.90 3.99
N CYS A 53 1.55 -3.57 3.00
CA CYS A 53 2.90 -3.26 2.52
C CYS A 53 2.97 -1.84 1.92
N PRO A 54 4.02 -1.05 2.26
CA PRO A 54 4.25 0.29 1.72
C PRO A 54 4.33 0.36 0.19
N THR A 55 4.92 -0.65 -0.47
CA THR A 55 5.02 -0.83 -1.92
C THR A 55 3.99 -1.85 -2.45
N ARG A 56 3.57 -1.68 -3.70
CA ARG A 56 2.67 -2.62 -4.39
C ARG A 56 3.51 -3.66 -5.08
N ASN A 57 2.96 -4.86 -5.28
CA ASN A 57 3.64 -5.83 -6.12
C ASN A 57 3.76 -5.34 -7.58
N SER A 58 4.49 -6.09 -8.40
CA SER A 58 4.70 -5.83 -9.83
C SER A 58 3.39 -5.61 -10.61
N ASN A 59 2.30 -6.27 -10.19
CA ASN A 59 0.97 -6.16 -10.77
C ASN A 59 0.13 -4.99 -10.22
N ARG A 60 0.73 -4.11 -9.41
CA ARG A 60 0.08 -2.99 -8.72
C ARG A 60 -1.06 -3.38 -7.79
N TYR A 61 -0.99 -4.56 -7.19
CA TYR A 61 -1.88 -4.96 -6.12
C TYR A 61 -1.30 -4.58 -4.76
N ASP A 62 -2.23 -4.26 -3.86
CA ASP A 62 -1.96 -4.01 -2.45
C ASP A 62 -1.70 -5.37 -1.76
N VAL A 63 -0.54 -5.51 -1.11
CA VAL A 63 -0.11 -6.75 -0.44
C VAL A 63 -0.34 -6.61 1.06
N CYS A 64 -0.88 -7.65 1.67
CA CYS A 64 -1.22 -7.68 3.08
C CYS A 64 -0.49 -8.83 3.77
N ILE A 65 0.09 -8.54 4.93
CA ILE A 65 0.85 -9.49 5.74
C ILE A 65 0.28 -9.54 7.16
N THR A 66 0.49 -10.65 7.87
CA THR A 66 0.07 -10.77 9.27
C THR A 66 1.15 -10.23 10.21
N ARG A 67 0.86 -10.19 11.53
CA ARG A 67 1.85 -9.80 12.53
C ARG A 67 3.02 -10.78 12.58
N GLU A 68 2.73 -12.07 12.48
CA GLU A 68 3.74 -13.14 12.54
C GLU A 68 4.67 -13.15 11.32
N GLN A 69 4.28 -12.43 10.27
CA GLN A 69 5.07 -12.22 9.06
C GLN A 69 6.03 -11.03 9.15
N LEU A 70 5.88 -10.17 10.16
CA LEU A 70 6.76 -9.03 10.33
C LEU A 70 8.08 -9.45 11.01
N CYS A 71 9.22 -9.08 10.44
CA CYS A 71 10.54 -9.32 11.02
C CYS A 71 10.80 -10.81 11.36
N ASN A 72 10.36 -11.72 10.50
CA ASN A 72 10.49 -13.16 10.63
C ASN A 72 11.65 -13.74 9.78
N HIS A 73 12.48 -12.89 9.17
CA HIS A 73 13.56 -13.23 8.23
C HIS A 73 13.09 -13.77 6.87
N ILE A 74 11.80 -13.63 6.54
CA ILE A 74 11.21 -13.99 5.26
C ILE A 74 10.65 -12.72 4.65
N VAL A 75 11.09 -12.41 3.42
CA VAL A 75 10.56 -11.26 2.68
C VAL A 75 9.17 -11.58 2.17
N ASP A 76 8.15 -11.04 2.82
CA ASP A 76 6.74 -11.15 2.45
C ASP A 76 6.25 -9.91 1.67
N CYS A 77 6.81 -8.72 1.92
CA CYS A 77 6.52 -7.52 1.13
C CYS A 77 7.40 -7.44 -0.15
N PRO A 78 6.91 -6.77 -1.23
CA PRO A 78 7.57 -6.80 -2.53
C PRO A 78 8.97 -6.17 -2.57
N ASP A 79 9.25 -5.15 -1.74
CA ASP A 79 10.59 -4.54 -1.61
C ASP A 79 11.29 -4.97 -0.31
N GLY A 80 10.76 -5.96 0.42
CA GLY A 80 11.29 -6.39 1.72
C GLY A 80 11.14 -5.38 2.84
N GLU A 81 10.13 -4.49 2.76
CA GLU A 81 9.90 -3.46 3.77
C GLU A 81 9.57 -4.02 5.16
N ASP A 82 9.04 -5.25 5.21
CA ASP A 82 8.73 -6.04 6.40
C ASP A 82 9.98 -6.54 7.15
N GLU A 83 11.13 -6.61 6.46
CA GLU A 83 12.41 -7.10 6.99
C GLU A 83 13.49 -6.00 7.02
N ASP A 84 13.12 -4.73 6.88
CA ASP A 84 14.07 -3.62 6.95
C ASP A 84 14.71 -3.56 8.35
N PRO A 85 16.06 -3.69 8.47
CA PRO A 85 16.74 -3.69 9.75
C PRO A 85 16.41 -2.46 10.60
N LYS A 86 16.21 -1.28 9.99
CA LYS A 86 15.90 -0.06 10.74
C LYS A 86 14.56 -0.14 11.46
N HIS A 87 13.61 -0.86 10.88
CA HIS A 87 12.29 -1.07 11.47
C HIS A 87 12.29 -2.26 12.42
N CYS A 88 13.01 -3.34 12.11
CA CYS A 88 13.02 -4.56 12.91
C CYS A 88 13.84 -4.49 14.21
N MET A 89 14.81 -3.57 14.32
CA MET A 89 15.67 -3.44 15.51
C MET A 89 14.90 -3.33 16.83
N PHE A 90 13.75 -2.65 16.82
CA PHE A 90 12.92 -2.49 18.00
C PHE A 90 11.73 -3.46 18.04
N TYR A 91 11.37 -4.05 16.90
CA TYR A 91 10.14 -4.83 16.79
C TYR A 91 10.20 -6.12 17.62
N GLN A 92 11.21 -6.96 17.38
CA GLN A 92 11.35 -8.25 18.08
C GLN A 92 11.44 -8.11 19.62
N PRO A 93 12.35 -7.29 20.19
CA PRO A 93 12.45 -7.17 21.63
C PRO A 93 11.17 -6.58 22.26
N ILE A 94 10.48 -5.66 21.58
CA ILE A 94 9.22 -5.09 22.09
C ILE A 94 8.10 -6.12 22.06
N ASP A 95 7.96 -6.90 20.98
CA ASP A 95 6.92 -7.92 20.86
C ASP A 95 7.08 -9.01 21.92
N ASP A 96 8.32 -9.43 22.18
CA ASP A 96 8.62 -10.41 23.23
C ASP A 96 8.30 -9.87 24.63
N GLN A 97 8.73 -8.64 24.94
CA GLN A 97 8.41 -8.01 26.22
C GLN A 97 6.90 -7.85 26.42
N LEU A 98 6.16 -7.48 25.37
CA LEU A 98 4.70 -7.33 25.44
C LEU A 98 4.01 -8.68 25.71
N LYS A 99 4.47 -9.76 25.09
CA LYS A 99 3.98 -11.12 25.37
C LYS A 99 4.25 -11.53 26.82
N THR A 100 5.46 -11.29 27.33
CA THR A 100 5.82 -11.59 28.72
C THR A 100 4.95 -10.81 29.70
N LEU A 101 4.76 -9.51 29.48
CA LEU A 101 3.89 -8.68 30.32
C LEU A 101 2.44 -9.14 30.26
N SER A 102 1.92 -9.43 29.07
CA SER A 102 0.56 -9.96 28.91
C SER A 102 0.37 -11.25 29.71
N HIS A 103 1.33 -12.17 29.66
CA HIS A 103 1.25 -13.42 30.41
C HIS A 103 1.32 -13.20 31.92
N ALA A 104 2.23 -12.34 32.39
CA ALA A 104 2.32 -11.98 33.80
C ALA A 104 1.01 -11.33 34.32
N VAL A 105 0.41 -10.44 33.53
CA VAL A 105 -0.87 -9.81 33.86
C VAL A 105 -1.98 -10.86 33.94
N LEU A 106 -2.07 -11.79 32.99
CA LEU A 106 -3.06 -12.86 33.04
C LEU A 106 -2.94 -13.70 34.31
N LEU A 107 -1.72 -14.11 34.68
CA LEU A 107 -1.48 -14.86 35.92
C LEU A 107 -1.86 -14.07 37.17
N LEU A 108 -1.59 -12.77 37.20
CA LEU A 108 -1.99 -11.91 38.32
C LEU A 108 -3.51 -11.76 38.40
N VAL A 109 -4.19 -11.60 37.27
CA VAL A 109 -5.65 -11.56 37.21
C VAL A 109 -6.23 -12.87 37.72
N ASP A 110 -5.74 -14.02 37.28
CA ASP A 110 -6.23 -15.33 37.74
C ASP A 110 -6.04 -15.53 39.26
N ASN A 111 -4.93 -15.03 39.81
CA ASN A 111 -4.66 -15.09 41.25
C ASN A 111 -5.54 -14.12 42.05
N VAL A 112 -5.82 -12.93 41.54
CA VAL A 112 -6.68 -11.92 42.19
C VAL A 112 -8.16 -12.29 42.07
N MET A 113 -8.55 -12.86 40.93
CA MET A 113 -9.91 -13.32 40.63
C MET A 113 -10.17 -14.76 41.11
N GLY A 114 -9.18 -15.40 41.74
CA GLY A 114 -9.25 -16.79 42.16
C GLY A 114 -10.29 -17.05 43.26
N ARG A 115 -11.52 -17.44 42.85
CA ARG A 115 -12.40 -18.49 43.43
C ARG A 115 -13.88 -18.24 43.14
N GLU A 116 -14.38 -18.71 42.00
CA GLU A 116 -15.71 -19.32 41.91
C GLU A 116 -15.61 -20.55 41.00
N THR A 117 -15.00 -21.62 41.50
CA THR A 117 -15.42 -22.96 41.06
C THR A 117 -16.76 -23.22 41.75
N PRO A 118 -17.91 -23.23 41.06
CA PRO A 118 -19.12 -23.76 41.66
C PRO A 118 -18.82 -25.19 42.10
N LYS A 119 -19.19 -25.47 43.36
CA LYS A 119 -19.03 -26.77 44.03
C LYS A 119 -19.46 -27.89 43.08
N ALA A 120 -18.68 -28.96 43.10
CA ALA A 120 -19.19 -30.28 42.76
C ALA A 120 -20.50 -30.49 43.54
N GLU A 121 -21.62 -30.61 42.83
CA GLU A 121 -22.81 -31.25 43.38
C GLU A 121 -22.82 -32.70 42.92
N LEU A 122 -22.99 -33.55 43.94
CA LEU A 122 -23.03 -34.99 43.96
C LEU A 122 -24.36 -35.51 43.39
#